data_AF-A0A2V0NV31-F1
#
_entry.id   AF-A0A2V0NV31-F1
#
_cell.length_a   1.000
_cell.length_b   1.000
_cell.length_c   1.000
_cell.angle_alpha   90.00
_cell.angle_beta   90.00
_cell.angle_gamma   90.00
#
_symmetry.space_group_name_H-M   'P 1'
#
loop_
_entity.id
_entity.type
_entity.pdbx_description
1 polymer ?
#
loop_
_entity_poly.entity_id
_entity_poly.type
_entity_poly.pdbx_seq_one_letter_code
_entity_poly.pdbx_strand_id
1 'polypeptide(L)'
;MQAACLKMHSGLRAGGSAPAGRPRAAPRRAAGVQVKAFFNFMQPKTAAAGPAADPRREELVEELIAAASAKAASREQIEELVKELSPLGVKNPVRSPLLWGTYEVLYCSQPSAVGGPLKSGAGPVLFPGQRARQTLVQPDQLVNEVTFAPLGFLKGFSRQYGEIKPLSGDTFLLTISRGELNTGLGTQQREFDIQRRIAIEFLDDTLRVARFLPSEELADSEGASKDEILFVFRRVEGEDAGDAEEDEEEDEEEAAAPKLALPQLFGGTGKTESLATRAERQVQQQQRAESASAGGTRQRRAGGGGTGFLFAGLGKSVEEEEEEEEEEETPAQQRARERAEAAAARQREQAEKARAAAEAREAAKQEAEKARAGASREAERKKAEAEREAARKKAEADREAARKRTEAIREQLAELGDELKEAQAAAREAAKDLADTRREFAPVLRQVAAAEAAIAEAAEETAAAVAALGEAAEGRKAAEGVLKAAQAAAKEAGAALRKVAAR
;
A
#
# COMPACT_ATOMS: atom_id res chain seq x y z
N MET A 1 -4.87 -64.46 28.20
CA MET A 1 -3.68 -63.79 28.76
C MET A 1 -4.02 -62.31 28.94
N GLN A 2 -4.08 -61.86 30.21
CA GLN A 2 -4.09 -60.49 30.76
C GLN A 2 -4.99 -59.43 30.05
N ALA A 3 -6.17 -58.98 30.51
CA ALA A 3 -6.72 -58.61 31.83
C ALA A 3 -6.16 -57.33 32.48
N ALA A 4 -6.97 -56.26 32.50
CA ALA A 4 -7.24 -55.28 33.59
C ALA A 4 -7.70 -53.94 32.94
N CYS A 5 -8.96 -53.48 33.01
CA CYS A 5 -9.81 -53.20 34.16
C CYS A 5 -9.20 -52.15 35.10
N LEU A 6 -9.64 -50.88 35.02
CA LEU A 6 -9.52 -49.94 36.13
C LEU A 6 -10.82 -49.16 36.33
N LYS A 7 -11.23 -49.19 37.60
CA LYS A 7 -12.51 -48.82 38.19
C LYS A 7 -12.52 -47.36 38.60
N MET A 8 -13.74 -46.83 38.64
CA MET A 8 -14.20 -45.70 39.43
C MET A 8 -13.53 -45.57 40.82
N HIS A 9 -13.38 -44.34 41.30
CA HIS A 9 -13.59 -44.00 42.72
C HIS A 9 -14.25 -42.62 42.85
N SER A 10 -15.41 -42.65 43.49
CA SER A 10 -16.11 -41.55 44.13
C SER A 10 -15.40 -41.15 45.43
N GLY A 11 -15.49 -39.87 45.80
CA GLY A 11 -14.98 -39.37 47.08
C GLY A 11 -15.61 -38.04 47.47
N LEU A 12 -16.69 -38.11 48.24
CA LEU A 12 -17.23 -36.98 49.01
C LEU A 12 -16.19 -36.47 50.03
N ARG A 13 -16.15 -35.16 50.26
CA ARG A 13 -16.03 -34.61 51.63
C ARG A 13 -16.62 -33.21 51.73
N ALA A 14 -17.51 -33.08 52.72
CA ALA A 14 -18.13 -31.85 53.19
C ALA A 14 -17.30 -31.20 54.31
N GLY A 15 -17.56 -29.91 54.58
CA GLY A 15 -17.49 -29.36 55.94
C GLY A 15 -16.72 -28.04 56.10
N GLY A 16 -17.38 -27.03 56.70
CA GLY A 16 -16.76 -25.85 57.32
C GLY A 16 -17.46 -24.53 56.96
N SER A 17 -18.69 -24.30 57.42
CA SER A 17 -19.04 -23.48 58.60
C SER A 17 -18.56 -22.02 58.57
N ALA A 18 -19.53 -21.12 58.37
CA ALA A 18 -19.48 -19.72 58.82
C ALA A 18 -19.50 -19.63 60.37
N PRO A 19 -19.19 -18.47 60.99
CA PRO A 19 -20.29 -17.53 61.27
C PRO A 19 -19.95 -16.02 61.27
N ALA A 20 -21.02 -15.22 61.14
CA ALA A 20 -21.35 -13.91 61.73
C ALA A 20 -20.24 -13.04 62.37
N GLY A 21 -20.15 -11.72 62.20
CA GLY A 21 -21.18 -10.70 61.96
C GLY A 21 -21.07 -9.60 63.04
N ARG A 22 -21.16 -8.32 62.60
CA ARG A 22 -21.38 -7.04 63.34
C ARG A 22 -20.15 -6.24 63.84
N PRO A 23 -20.28 -4.91 64.08
CA PRO A 23 -21.12 -3.90 63.41
C PRO A 23 -20.36 -2.61 63.00
N ARG A 24 -21.03 -1.80 62.18
CA ARG A 24 -20.72 -0.40 61.83
C ARG A 24 -20.49 0.50 63.05
N ALA A 25 -19.48 1.37 62.96
CA ALA A 25 -19.42 2.66 63.66
C ALA A 25 -18.98 3.76 62.68
N ALA A 26 -19.70 4.88 62.71
CA ALA A 26 -19.54 6.04 61.82
C ALA A 26 -18.61 7.11 62.44
N PRO A 27 -18.32 8.24 61.78
CA PRO A 27 -16.97 8.75 61.59
C PRO A 27 -16.56 9.81 62.61
N ARG A 28 -15.24 9.96 62.82
CA ARG A 28 -14.68 11.11 63.56
C ARG A 28 -13.77 11.92 62.65
N ARG A 29 -14.18 13.17 62.42
CA ARG A 29 -13.37 14.24 61.84
C ARG A 29 -12.15 14.49 62.73
N ALA A 30 -10.96 14.40 62.16
CA ALA A 30 -9.72 14.89 62.77
C ALA A 30 -9.02 15.83 61.78
N ALA A 31 -8.47 16.89 62.33
CA ALA A 31 -8.01 18.10 61.66
C ALA A 31 -6.92 17.86 60.61
N GLY A 32 -7.02 18.59 59.50
CA GLY A 32 -6.04 18.58 58.43
C GLY A 32 -4.72 19.20 58.88
N VAL A 33 -3.68 18.38 58.98
CA VAL A 33 -2.29 18.83 58.98
C VAL A 33 -1.90 18.95 57.51
N GLN A 34 -1.73 20.19 57.02
CA GLN A 34 -1.13 20.44 55.70
C GLN A 34 0.36 20.08 55.77
N VAL A 35 0.68 18.85 55.39
CA VAL A 35 2.05 18.49 55.03
C VAL A 35 2.23 18.92 53.57
N LYS A 36 2.97 20.01 53.34
CA LYS A 36 3.51 20.35 52.01
C LYS A 36 4.50 19.24 51.62
N ALA A 37 3.98 18.21 50.97
CA ALA A 37 4.75 17.07 50.53
C ALA A 37 5.59 17.46 49.30
N PHE A 38 6.91 17.34 49.43
CA PHE A 38 7.92 17.46 48.38
C PHE A 38 7.84 16.30 47.37
N PHE A 39 6.69 16.08 46.74
CA PHE A 39 6.47 15.02 45.73
C PHE A 39 6.26 15.59 44.33
N ASN A 40 7.11 16.53 43.92
CA ASN A 40 7.17 16.99 42.52
C ASN A 40 8.14 16.15 41.65
N PHE A 41 8.43 14.91 42.05
CA PHE A 41 9.27 13.97 41.30
C PHE A 41 8.47 12.92 40.50
N MET A 42 7.14 12.89 40.65
CA MET A 42 6.23 11.95 39.98
C MET A 42 5.18 12.64 39.10
N GLN A 43 5.27 13.96 38.88
CA GLN A 43 4.52 14.56 37.79
C GLN A 43 5.15 14.06 36.49
N PRO A 44 4.43 13.31 35.63
CA PRO A 44 4.96 12.96 34.32
C PRO A 44 5.35 14.26 33.67
N LYS A 45 6.65 14.39 33.35
CA LYS A 45 7.21 15.55 32.68
C LYS A 45 6.28 15.86 31.52
N THR A 46 5.50 16.92 31.64
CA THR A 46 4.55 17.35 30.61
C THR A 46 5.35 17.36 29.34
N ALA A 47 5.01 16.47 28.40
CA ALA A 47 5.79 16.25 27.20
C ALA A 47 6.09 17.63 26.63
N ALA A 48 7.38 17.98 26.59
CA ALA A 48 7.80 19.30 26.17
C ALA A 48 7.07 19.57 24.86
N ALA A 49 6.28 20.66 24.84
CA ALA A 49 5.62 21.12 23.63
C ALA A 49 6.66 21.00 22.51
N GLY A 50 6.29 20.27 21.46
CA GLY A 50 7.17 20.00 20.32
C GLY A 50 7.79 21.31 19.81
N PRO A 51 8.90 21.24 19.06
CA PRO A 51 9.46 22.42 18.40
C PRO A 51 8.32 23.21 17.76
N ALA A 52 8.25 24.52 18.02
CA ALA A 52 7.20 25.41 17.54
C ALA A 52 6.88 25.05 16.08
N ALA A 53 5.66 24.56 15.84
CA ALA A 53 5.24 24.04 14.55
C ALA A 53 5.51 25.12 13.51
N ASP A 54 6.40 24.82 12.56
CA ASP A 54 6.58 25.67 11.40
C ASP A 54 5.25 25.67 10.65
N PRO A 55 4.56 26.82 10.48
CA PRO A 55 3.25 26.85 9.82
C PRO A 55 3.31 26.26 8.41
N ARG A 56 4.48 26.30 7.76
CA ARG A 56 4.71 25.68 6.46
C ARG A 56 4.59 24.15 6.49
N ARG A 57 4.82 23.52 7.64
CA ARG A 57 4.71 22.07 7.81
C ARG A 57 3.26 21.61 7.59
N GLU A 58 2.30 22.30 8.20
CA GLU A 58 0.88 21.95 8.11
C GLU A 58 0.39 22.11 6.66
N GLU A 59 0.75 23.22 6.01
CA GLU A 59 0.43 23.47 4.59
C GLU A 59 0.97 22.37 3.67
N LEU A 60 2.23 21.96 3.86
CA LEU A 60 2.83 20.89 3.05
C LEU A 60 2.21 19.51 3.32
N VAL A 61 1.80 19.23 4.57
CA VAL A 61 1.09 17.98 4.91
C VAL A 61 -0.27 17.94 4.22
N GLU A 62 -1.04 19.04 4.26
CA GLU A 62 -2.32 19.14 3.57
C GLU A 62 -2.16 19.00 2.05
N GLU A 63 -1.15 19.66 1.46
CA GLU A 63 -0.85 19.54 0.04
C GLU A 63 -0.48 18.10 -0.35
N LEU A 64 0.34 17.42 0.46
CA LEU A 64 0.71 16.03 0.23
C LEU A 64 -0.51 15.10 0.33
N ILE A 65 -1.42 15.30 1.29
CA ILE A 65 -2.65 14.52 1.42
C ILE A 65 -3.55 14.72 0.19
N ALA A 66 -3.72 15.98 -0.24
CA ALA A 66 -4.51 16.32 -1.41
C ALA A 66 -3.93 15.70 -2.69
N ALA A 67 -2.60 15.78 -2.86
CA ALA A 67 -1.90 15.17 -3.99
C ALA A 67 -1.97 13.64 -3.97
N ALA A 68 -1.73 13.01 -2.81
CA ALA A 68 -1.77 11.56 -2.64
C ALA A 68 -3.16 10.96 -2.86
N SER A 69 -4.21 11.71 -2.54
CA SER A 69 -5.61 11.28 -2.72
C SER A 69 -6.14 11.52 -4.14
N ALA A 70 -5.39 12.22 -4.99
CA ALA A 70 -5.82 12.55 -6.34
C ALA A 70 -5.72 11.33 -7.28
N LYS A 71 -6.74 11.13 -8.12
CA LYS A 71 -6.81 10.03 -9.10
C LYS A 71 -5.68 10.02 -10.14
N ALA A 72 -4.99 11.14 -10.31
CA ALA A 72 -3.89 11.33 -11.26
C ALA A 72 -2.64 11.91 -10.57
N ALA A 73 -2.36 11.47 -9.35
CA ALA A 73 -1.16 11.87 -8.63
C ALA A 73 0.10 11.54 -9.44
N SER A 74 0.93 12.55 -9.73
CA SER A 74 2.25 12.30 -10.34
C SER A 74 3.23 11.88 -9.26
N ARG A 75 4.05 10.88 -9.57
CA ARG A 75 5.06 10.38 -8.65
C ARG A 75 6.08 11.45 -8.30
N GLU A 76 6.47 12.25 -9.29
CA GLU A 76 7.46 13.30 -9.15
C GLU A 76 7.02 14.40 -8.18
N GLN A 77 5.74 14.80 -8.24
CA GLN A 77 5.19 15.83 -7.33
C GLN A 77 5.18 15.33 -5.88
N ILE A 78 4.77 14.08 -5.66
CA ILE A 78 4.76 13.49 -4.31
C ILE A 78 6.19 13.38 -3.76
N GLU A 79 7.15 12.93 -4.57
CA GLU A 79 8.55 12.84 -4.16
C GLU A 79 9.16 14.21 -3.81
N GLU A 80 8.80 15.27 -4.54
CA GLU A 80 9.24 16.64 -4.25
C GLU A 80 8.68 17.15 -2.91
N LEU A 81 7.38 16.98 -2.67
CA LEU A 81 6.74 17.35 -1.40
C LEU A 81 7.32 16.58 -0.20
N VAL A 82 7.55 15.28 -0.36
CA VAL A 82 8.18 14.45 0.69
C VAL A 82 9.60 14.93 1.00
N LYS A 83 10.36 15.34 -0.01
CA LYS A 83 11.71 15.88 0.16
C LYS A 83 11.71 17.19 0.95
N GLU A 84 10.71 18.06 0.73
CA GLU A 84 10.54 19.28 1.53
C GLU A 84 10.08 18.99 2.96
N LEU A 85 9.24 17.97 3.16
CA LEU A 85 8.70 17.58 4.48
C LEU A 85 9.70 16.82 5.36
N SER A 86 10.55 15.98 4.78
CA SER A 86 11.49 15.13 5.52
C SER A 86 12.30 15.84 6.62
N PRO A 87 12.92 17.03 6.39
CA PRO A 87 13.67 17.73 7.45
C PRO A 87 12.79 18.29 8.58
N LEU A 88 11.48 18.44 8.35
CA LEU A 88 10.51 18.96 9.32
C LEU A 88 9.87 17.85 10.18
N GLY A 89 10.21 16.57 9.91
CA GLY A 89 9.68 15.43 10.64
C GLY A 89 10.27 15.22 12.04
N VAL A 90 9.66 14.32 12.80
CA VAL A 90 10.16 13.91 14.13
C VAL A 90 11.53 13.24 14.01
N LYS A 91 12.49 13.66 14.83
CA LYS A 91 13.80 13.00 14.93
C LYS A 91 13.65 11.61 15.56
N ASN A 92 14.19 10.58 14.89
CA ASN A 92 14.06 9.16 15.27
C ASN A 92 12.61 8.65 15.29
N PRO A 93 11.92 8.64 14.12
CA PRO A 93 10.51 8.29 14.05
C PRO A 93 10.19 6.88 14.53
N VAL A 94 11.11 5.92 14.43
CA VAL A 94 10.88 4.52 14.85
C VAL A 94 10.68 4.39 16.36
N ARG A 95 11.25 5.31 17.16
CA ARG A 95 11.08 5.33 18.62
C ARG A 95 9.95 6.25 19.07
N SER A 96 9.33 6.98 18.14
CA SER A 96 8.25 7.90 18.46
C SER A 96 6.99 7.13 18.84
N PRO A 97 6.24 7.54 19.88
CA PRO A 97 4.94 6.97 20.18
C PRO A 97 3.93 7.19 19.04
N LEU A 98 4.18 8.17 18.17
CA LEU A 98 3.35 8.44 17.00
C LEU A 98 3.39 7.32 15.98
N LEU A 99 4.46 6.50 15.94
CA LEU A 99 4.56 5.38 14.99
C LEU A 99 3.39 4.38 15.13
N TRP A 100 2.85 4.26 16.34
CA TRP A 100 1.81 3.30 16.69
C TRP A 100 0.41 3.84 16.40
N GLY A 101 -0.47 2.95 15.96
CA GLY A 101 -1.85 3.28 15.59
C GLY A 101 -2.24 2.74 14.22
N THR A 102 -3.43 3.13 13.78
CA THR A 102 -4.01 2.72 12.50
C THR A 102 -3.77 3.80 11.45
N TYR A 103 -3.33 3.35 10.28
CA TYR A 103 -2.93 4.19 9.17
C TYR A 103 -3.61 3.73 7.88
N GLU A 104 -4.30 4.62 7.17
CA GLU A 104 -4.82 4.37 5.84
C GLU A 104 -3.76 4.69 4.78
N VAL A 105 -3.63 3.83 3.78
CA VAL A 105 -2.72 4.06 2.64
C VAL A 105 -3.40 4.99 1.64
N LEU A 106 -2.89 6.21 1.50
CA LEU A 106 -3.37 7.16 0.50
C LEU A 106 -2.71 6.95 -0.85
N TYR A 107 -1.40 6.69 -0.85
CA TYR A 107 -0.60 6.57 -2.06
C TYR A 107 0.48 5.50 -1.94
N CYS A 108 0.74 4.83 -3.06
CA CYS A 108 1.87 3.92 -3.24
C CYS A 108 2.47 4.14 -4.63
N SER A 109 3.78 4.39 -4.71
CA SER A 109 4.46 4.59 -6.00
C SER A 109 4.43 3.35 -6.89
N GLN A 110 4.26 2.16 -6.31
CA GLN A 110 4.12 0.90 -7.04
C GLN A 110 2.88 0.12 -6.54
N PRO A 111 1.76 0.21 -7.26
CA PRO A 111 0.49 -0.40 -6.85
C PRO A 111 0.56 -1.91 -6.61
N SER A 112 1.41 -2.62 -7.37
CA SER A 112 1.61 -4.07 -7.22
C SER A 112 2.24 -4.47 -5.88
N ALA A 113 2.76 -3.52 -5.10
CA ALA A 113 3.39 -3.76 -3.81
C ALA A 113 2.43 -3.65 -2.61
N VAL A 114 1.25 -3.05 -2.80
CA VAL A 114 0.17 -3.05 -1.82
C VAL A 114 -0.39 -4.47 -1.78
N GLY A 115 -0.01 -5.26 -0.78
CA GLY A 115 -0.33 -6.69 -0.70
C GLY A 115 -1.83 -6.97 -0.86
N GLY A 116 -2.17 -8.01 -1.61
CA GLY A 116 -3.55 -8.47 -1.83
C GLY A 116 -3.62 -9.53 -2.94
N PRO A 117 -4.76 -10.20 -3.16
CA PRO A 117 -4.91 -11.24 -4.20
C PRO A 117 -4.95 -10.65 -5.61
N LEU A 118 -5.27 -9.36 -5.72
CA LEU A 118 -5.41 -8.64 -6.97
C LEU A 118 -4.07 -8.01 -7.40
N LYS A 119 -2.96 -8.74 -7.25
CA LYS A 119 -1.62 -8.36 -7.73
C LYS A 119 -1.54 -8.08 -9.24
N SER A 120 -2.60 -8.35 -10.00
CA SER A 120 -2.59 -8.37 -11.48
C SER A 120 -3.74 -7.63 -12.17
N GLY A 121 -4.55 -6.83 -11.46
CA GLY A 121 -5.63 -6.06 -12.10
C GLY A 121 -5.43 -4.54 -12.00
N ALA A 122 -5.44 -3.89 -13.16
CA ALA A 122 -5.62 -2.46 -13.45
C ALA A 122 -5.46 -1.38 -12.34
N GLY A 123 -4.27 -0.77 -12.28
CA GLY A 123 -4.13 0.70 -12.20
C GLY A 123 -3.48 1.30 -10.93
N PRO A 124 -2.94 2.54 -11.03
CA PRO A 124 -2.23 3.28 -9.98
C PRO A 124 -3.11 3.91 -8.89
N VAL A 125 -4.36 3.50 -8.83
CA VAL A 125 -5.33 3.94 -7.84
C VAL A 125 -5.85 2.64 -7.25
N LEU A 126 -5.73 2.46 -5.93
CA LEU A 126 -6.48 1.45 -5.17
C LEU A 126 -7.86 1.32 -5.82
N PHE A 127 -8.24 0.11 -6.26
CA PHE A 127 -9.48 -0.09 -7.01
C PHE A 127 -10.63 0.66 -6.33
N PRO A 128 -11.56 1.29 -7.07
CA PRO A 128 -12.75 1.89 -6.46
C PRO A 128 -13.42 0.85 -5.55
N GLY A 129 -13.35 1.04 -4.23
CA GLY A 129 -13.82 0.07 -3.23
C GLY A 129 -12.73 -0.76 -2.51
N GLN A 130 -11.43 -0.45 -2.71
CA GLN A 130 -10.35 -0.97 -1.88
C GLN A 130 -9.92 0.05 -0.82
N ARG A 131 -9.94 -0.36 0.44
CA ARG A 131 -9.36 0.42 1.55
C ARG A 131 -8.22 -0.37 2.14
N ALA A 132 -7.00 0.14 1.98
CA ALA A 132 -5.80 -0.45 2.56
C ALA A 132 -5.46 0.26 3.87
N ARG A 133 -5.45 -0.48 4.97
CA ARG A 133 -5.12 -0.02 6.31
C ARG A 133 -3.89 -0.79 6.82
N GLN A 134 -3.05 -0.11 7.58
CA GLN A 134 -1.92 -0.69 8.29
C GLN A 134 -2.00 -0.29 9.75
N THR A 135 -2.10 -1.28 10.63
CA THR A 135 -2.19 -1.08 12.07
C THR A 135 -0.89 -1.52 12.71
N LEU A 136 -0.26 -0.63 13.47
CA LEU A 136 0.95 -0.90 14.24
C LEU A 136 0.58 -0.97 15.71
N VAL A 137 0.70 -2.15 16.29
CA VAL A 137 0.33 -2.45 17.68
C VAL A 137 1.61 -2.70 18.48
N GLN A 138 1.70 -2.10 19.66
CA GLN A 138 2.82 -2.34 20.56
C GLN A 138 2.80 -3.78 21.08
N PRO A 139 3.96 -4.43 21.28
CA PRO A 139 5.31 -3.85 21.18
C PRO A 139 5.95 -3.87 19.79
N ASP A 140 5.51 -4.73 18.88
CA ASP A 140 6.19 -4.98 17.60
C ASP A 140 5.27 -5.59 16.52
N GLN A 141 3.95 -5.53 16.67
CA GLN A 141 3.03 -6.17 15.74
C GLN A 141 2.58 -5.21 14.63
N LEU A 142 2.53 -5.72 13.41
CA LEU A 142 2.01 -5.04 12.23
C LEU A 142 0.92 -5.88 11.59
N VAL A 143 -0.23 -5.25 11.34
CA VAL A 143 -1.36 -5.84 10.61
C VAL A 143 -1.62 -4.99 9.39
N ASN A 144 -1.36 -5.53 8.19
CA ASN A 144 -1.85 -4.93 6.94
C ASN A 144 -3.20 -5.54 6.63
N GLU A 145 -4.20 -4.72 6.41
CA GLU A 145 -5.53 -5.14 6.01
C GLU A 145 -5.94 -4.41 4.73
N VAL A 146 -6.35 -5.15 3.74
CA VAL A 146 -6.93 -4.61 2.51
C VAL A 146 -8.33 -5.17 2.38
N THR A 147 -9.33 -4.33 2.64
CA THR A 147 -10.72 -4.67 2.33
C THR A 147 -10.98 -4.38 0.87
N PHE A 148 -11.73 -5.26 0.21
CA PHE A 148 -12.05 -5.15 -1.21
C PHE A 148 -13.47 -5.67 -1.47
N ALA A 149 -14.17 -5.06 -2.42
CA ALA A 149 -15.47 -5.53 -2.88
C ALA A 149 -15.40 -5.82 -4.40
N PRO A 150 -14.95 -7.02 -4.81
CA PRO A 150 -14.91 -7.37 -6.22
C PRO A 150 -16.36 -7.54 -6.68
N LEU A 151 -16.85 -6.59 -7.50
CA LEU A 151 -18.26 -6.44 -7.96
C LEU A 151 -19.19 -5.65 -7.03
N GLY A 152 -18.69 -5.02 -5.97
CA GLY A 152 -19.48 -4.12 -5.11
C GLY A 152 -20.44 -4.80 -4.12
N PHE A 153 -20.69 -6.11 -4.24
CA PHE A 153 -21.62 -6.83 -3.35
C PHE A 153 -20.95 -7.91 -2.47
N LEU A 154 -19.82 -8.49 -2.89
CA LEU A 154 -19.08 -9.48 -2.09
C LEU A 154 -17.95 -8.80 -1.33
N LYS A 155 -18.18 -8.41 -0.07
CA LYS A 155 -17.10 -7.87 0.77
C LYS A 155 -16.10 -8.98 1.09
N GLY A 156 -14.83 -8.73 0.82
CA GLY A 156 -13.70 -9.59 1.13
C GLY A 156 -12.57 -8.79 1.79
N PHE A 157 -11.63 -9.49 2.42
CA PHE A 157 -10.47 -8.86 3.04
C PHE A 157 -9.21 -9.70 2.85
N SER A 158 -8.07 -9.03 2.78
CA SER A 158 -6.76 -9.66 2.87
C SER A 158 -6.03 -9.06 4.07
N ARG A 159 -5.72 -9.90 5.06
CA ARG A 159 -4.94 -9.52 6.24
C ARG A 159 -3.55 -10.12 6.16
N GLN A 160 -2.52 -9.39 6.55
CA GLN A 160 -1.15 -9.88 6.69
C GLN A 160 -0.63 -9.46 8.04
N TYR A 161 -0.09 -10.42 8.78
CA TYR A 161 0.47 -10.24 10.11
C TYR A 161 1.99 -10.30 10.00
N GLY A 162 2.65 -9.33 10.61
CA GLY A 162 4.10 -9.28 10.67
C GLY A 162 4.61 -8.68 11.97
N GLU A 163 5.92 -8.83 12.16
CA GLU A 163 6.66 -8.29 13.28
C GLU A 163 7.62 -7.19 12.80
N ILE A 164 7.79 -6.15 13.63
CA ILE A 164 8.66 -5.00 13.38
C ILE A 164 9.88 -5.08 14.29
N LYS A 165 11.08 -5.12 13.71
CA LYS A 165 12.35 -5.03 14.46
C LYS A 165 13.07 -3.72 14.12
N PRO A 166 13.26 -2.80 15.08
CA PRO A 166 13.96 -1.54 14.81
C PRO A 166 15.43 -1.81 14.46
N LEU A 167 15.89 -1.26 13.34
CA LEU A 167 17.29 -1.36 12.89
C LEU A 167 18.07 -0.08 13.21
N SER A 168 17.47 1.08 12.95
CA SER A 168 18.03 2.42 13.20
C SER A 168 16.95 3.35 13.78
N GLY A 169 17.25 4.64 13.93
CA GLY A 169 16.28 5.64 14.38
C GLY A 169 15.13 5.88 13.40
N ASP A 170 15.38 5.63 12.11
CA ASP A 170 14.47 5.86 10.99
C ASP A 170 14.05 4.58 10.25
N THR A 171 14.77 3.46 10.42
CA THR A 171 14.54 2.23 9.65
C THR A 171 14.20 1.05 10.57
N PHE A 172 13.25 0.23 10.14
CA PHE A 172 12.93 -1.05 10.76
C PHE A 172 12.87 -2.19 9.74
N LEU A 173 13.03 -3.42 10.22
CA LEU A 173 12.80 -4.65 9.48
C LEU A 173 11.39 -5.14 9.75
N LEU A 174 10.60 -5.33 8.71
CA LEU A 174 9.29 -5.96 8.76
C LEU A 174 9.42 -7.42 8.33
N THR A 175 9.00 -8.35 9.18
CA THR A 175 8.91 -9.79 8.88
C THR A 175 7.44 -10.20 8.84
N ILE A 176 6.91 -10.50 7.67
CA ILE A 176 5.53 -10.98 7.49
C ILE A 176 5.53 -12.50 7.59
N SER A 177 4.85 -13.04 8.61
CA SER A 177 4.83 -14.47 8.92
C SER A 177 3.55 -15.17 8.45
N ARG A 178 2.42 -14.46 8.41
CA ARG A 178 1.11 -15.03 8.09
C ARG A 178 0.27 -14.06 7.27
N GLY A 179 -0.55 -14.60 6.38
CA GLY A 179 -1.63 -13.85 5.76
C GLY A 179 -2.91 -14.67 5.65
N GLU A 180 -4.00 -13.93 5.64
CA GLU A 180 -5.36 -14.43 5.56
C GLU A 180 -6.04 -13.76 4.38
N LEU A 181 -6.82 -14.52 3.66
CA LEU A 181 -7.59 -14.06 2.53
C LEU A 181 -9.02 -14.57 2.66
N ASN A 182 -9.96 -13.65 2.86
CA ASN A 182 -11.38 -13.91 2.78
C ASN A 182 -11.92 -13.32 1.47
N THR A 183 -12.54 -14.15 0.64
CA THR A 183 -13.13 -13.75 -0.65
C THR A 183 -14.66 -13.66 -0.61
N GLY A 184 -15.27 -13.76 0.57
CA GLY A 184 -16.72 -13.89 0.76
C GLY A 184 -17.24 -15.32 0.54
N LEU A 185 -16.46 -16.19 -0.12
CA LEU A 185 -16.78 -17.61 -0.36
C LEU A 185 -16.02 -18.56 0.57
N GLY A 186 -15.14 -18.03 1.42
CA GLY A 186 -14.31 -18.79 2.35
C GLY A 186 -13.02 -18.06 2.71
N THR A 187 -12.40 -18.51 3.79
CA THR A 187 -11.14 -17.96 4.32
C THR A 187 -9.98 -18.92 4.04
N GLN A 188 -8.95 -18.43 3.36
CA GLN A 188 -7.69 -19.12 3.16
C GLN A 188 -6.61 -18.49 4.04
N GLN A 189 -5.78 -19.32 4.66
CA GLN A 189 -4.61 -18.88 5.41
C GLN A 189 -3.35 -19.36 4.68
N ARG A 190 -2.33 -18.50 4.64
CA ARG A 190 -1.02 -18.83 4.08
C ARG A 190 0.07 -18.31 5.00
N GLU A 191 1.11 -19.11 5.16
CA GLU A 191 2.32 -18.69 5.85
C GLU A 191 3.28 -18.07 4.84
N PHE A 192 4.00 -17.04 5.28
CA PHE A 192 4.99 -16.33 4.48
C PHE A 192 6.24 -16.16 5.33
N ASP A 193 7.41 -16.03 4.70
CA ASP A 193 8.61 -15.54 5.37
C ASP A 193 9.17 -14.40 4.51
N ILE A 194 8.47 -13.26 4.54
CA ILE A 194 8.84 -12.10 3.73
C ILE A 194 9.46 -11.06 4.65
N GLN A 195 10.71 -10.70 4.37
CA GLN A 195 11.43 -9.68 5.11
C GLN A 195 11.62 -8.43 4.26
N ARG A 196 11.32 -7.25 4.82
CA ARG A 196 11.43 -5.95 4.13
C ARG A 196 12.04 -4.89 5.03
N ARG A 197 12.96 -4.09 4.50
CA ARG A 197 13.51 -2.93 5.20
C ARG A 197 12.69 -1.70 4.85
N ILE A 198 12.16 -1.02 5.86
CA ILE A 198 11.28 0.14 5.72
C ILE A 198 11.91 1.32 6.46
N ALA A 199 12.18 2.40 5.75
CA ALA A 199 12.62 3.67 6.30
C ALA A 199 11.43 4.64 6.42
N ILE A 200 11.29 5.30 7.56
CA ILE A 200 10.29 6.35 7.78
C ILE A 200 10.95 7.70 7.49
N GLU A 201 10.55 8.33 6.38
CA GLU A 201 11.11 9.62 5.94
C GLU A 201 10.47 10.82 6.64
N PHE A 202 9.20 10.67 7.02
CA PHE A 202 8.44 11.69 7.73
C PHE A 202 7.40 11.01 8.62
N LEU A 203 7.20 11.54 9.82
CA LEU A 203 6.19 11.10 10.77
C LEU A 203 5.66 12.30 11.55
N ASP A 204 4.35 12.40 11.62
CA ASP A 204 3.61 13.33 12.45
C ASP A 204 2.41 12.66 13.11
N ASP A 205 1.58 13.44 13.81
CA ASP A 205 0.28 13.02 14.31
C ASP A 205 -0.70 12.61 13.19
N THR A 206 -0.62 13.24 12.02
CA THR A 206 -1.61 13.09 10.94
C THR A 206 -1.11 12.17 9.83
N LEU A 207 0.19 12.19 9.53
CA LEU A 207 0.75 11.59 8.32
C LEU A 207 2.05 10.86 8.60
N ARG A 208 2.24 9.74 7.90
CA ARG A 208 3.47 8.96 7.92
C ARG A 208 3.89 8.64 6.50
N VAL A 209 5.15 8.91 6.16
CA VAL A 209 5.75 8.57 4.87
C VAL A 209 6.79 7.49 5.08
N ALA A 210 6.65 6.38 4.35
CA ALA A 210 7.58 5.27 4.44
C ALA A 210 8.14 4.91 3.07
N ARG A 211 9.45 4.63 3.01
CA ARG A 211 10.15 4.13 1.84
C ARG A 211 10.59 2.70 2.06
N PHE A 212 10.24 1.82 1.13
CA PHE A 212 10.70 0.44 1.13
C PHE A 212 12.05 0.43 0.42
N LEU A 213 13.08 0.03 1.16
CA LEU A 213 14.43 -0.03 0.65
C LEU A 213 14.63 -1.35 -0.10
N PRO A 214 15.29 -1.34 -1.27
CA PRO A 214 15.63 -2.57 -1.98
C PRO A 214 16.59 -3.39 -1.10
N SER A 215 16.20 -4.62 -0.80
CA SER A 215 17.04 -5.57 -0.08
C SER A 215 17.57 -6.60 -1.06
N GLU A 216 18.79 -6.38 -1.58
CA GLU A 216 19.47 -7.33 -2.48
C GLU A 216 19.85 -8.66 -1.78
N GLU A 217 19.89 -8.67 -0.45
CA GLU A 217 20.37 -9.80 0.37
C GLU A 217 19.26 -10.66 1.00
N LEU A 218 17.99 -10.24 0.92
CA LEU A 218 16.87 -10.98 1.49
C LEU A 218 16.28 -11.89 0.40
N ALA A 219 16.62 -13.18 0.50
CA ALA A 219 15.97 -14.23 -0.27
C ALA A 219 14.46 -14.14 -0.04
N ASP A 220 13.69 -14.35 -1.11
CA ASP A 220 12.25 -14.58 -1.07
C ASP A 220 11.38 -13.31 -0.95
N SER A 221 11.34 -12.56 -2.06
CA SER A 221 10.02 -12.06 -2.48
C SER A 221 9.85 -12.22 -3.98
N GLU A 222 8.90 -13.09 -4.36
CA GLU A 222 8.31 -13.11 -5.69
C GLU A 222 7.83 -11.69 -6.03
N GLY A 223 8.64 -10.97 -6.81
CA GLY A 223 8.32 -9.62 -7.28
C GLY A 223 9.01 -8.46 -6.53
N ALA A 224 10.15 -8.66 -5.86
CA ALA A 224 11.01 -7.54 -5.46
C ALA A 224 11.35 -6.68 -6.68
N SER A 225 10.67 -5.54 -6.83
CA SER A 225 11.13 -4.48 -7.70
C SER A 225 12.48 -4.02 -7.19
N LYS A 226 13.44 -3.80 -8.10
CA LYS A 226 14.70 -3.15 -7.78
C LYS A 226 14.51 -1.69 -7.34
N ASP A 227 13.30 -1.17 -7.54
CA ASP A 227 12.94 0.21 -7.31
C ASP A 227 12.44 0.40 -5.87
N GLU A 228 12.87 1.52 -5.28
CA GLU A 228 12.35 2.02 -4.01
C GLU A 228 10.86 2.32 -4.13
N ILE A 229 10.08 1.88 -3.14
CA ILE A 229 8.63 2.07 -3.13
C ILE A 229 8.27 3.06 -2.04
N LEU A 230 7.61 4.15 -2.43
CA LEU A 230 7.17 5.22 -1.53
C LEU A 230 5.71 5.00 -1.16
N PHE A 231 5.42 5.04 0.14
CA PHE A 231 4.08 4.97 0.70
C PHE A 231 3.77 6.22 1.49
N VAL A 232 2.57 6.76 1.27
CA VAL A 232 2.02 7.86 2.08
C VAL A 232 0.82 7.32 2.84
N PHE A 233 0.88 7.44 4.16
CA PHE A 233 -0.13 6.96 5.07
C PHE A 233 -0.76 8.13 5.82
N ARG A 234 -2.09 8.13 5.95
CA ARG A 234 -2.82 9.03 6.83
C ARG A 234 -3.23 8.29 8.10
N ARG A 235 -3.03 8.90 9.26
CA ARG A 235 -3.48 8.33 10.52
C ARG A 235 -5.01 8.39 10.60
N VAL A 236 -5.61 7.33 11.11
CA VAL A 236 -7.05 7.26 11.40
C VAL A 236 -7.21 7.38 12.91
N GLU A 237 -7.83 8.47 13.38
CA GLU A 237 -8.07 8.73 14.80
C GLU A 237 -9.53 8.40 15.16
N GLY A 238 -9.76 7.52 16.15
CA GLY A 238 -11.04 7.37 16.89
C GLY A 238 -12.26 6.83 16.11
N GLU A 239 -12.97 5.86 16.71
CA GLU A 239 -14.24 5.22 16.24
C GLU A 239 -14.16 4.44 14.91
N ASP A 240 -13.60 4.99 13.83
CA ASP A 240 -13.43 4.30 12.53
C ASP A 240 -12.43 3.13 12.54
N ALA A 241 -11.67 2.99 13.64
CA ALA A 241 -10.66 1.95 13.83
C ALA A 241 -11.25 0.64 14.40
N GLY A 242 -12.47 0.67 14.95
CA GLY A 242 -13.11 -0.46 15.64
C GLY A 242 -14.30 -1.09 14.90
N ASP A 243 -15.08 -0.31 14.17
CA ASP A 243 -16.41 -0.73 13.71
C ASP A 243 -16.47 -1.01 12.20
N ALA A 244 -15.67 -1.98 11.73
CA ALA A 244 -15.80 -2.50 10.36
C ALA A 244 -16.93 -3.55 10.23
N GLU A 245 -17.69 -3.85 11.29
CA GLU A 245 -18.68 -4.92 11.30
C GLU A 245 -20.13 -4.48 11.61
N GLU A 246 -20.44 -3.23 11.98
CA GLU A 246 -21.81 -2.89 12.45
C GLU A 246 -22.56 -1.73 11.76
N ASP A 247 -21.93 -0.86 10.95
CA ASP A 247 -22.64 0.31 10.40
C ASP A 247 -23.06 0.17 8.92
N GLU A 248 -24.04 -0.69 8.58
CA GLU A 248 -24.79 -0.59 7.29
C GLU A 248 -26.25 -1.10 7.37
N GLU A 249 -27.00 -0.88 8.45
CA GLU A 249 -28.45 -1.20 8.49
C GLU A 249 -29.41 -0.01 8.22
N GLU A 250 -28.95 1.21 7.92
CA GLU A 250 -29.88 2.37 7.85
C GLU A 250 -30.09 3.08 6.50
N ASP A 251 -29.47 2.67 5.38
CA ASP A 251 -29.63 3.35 4.07
C ASP A 251 -30.33 2.52 2.96
N GLU A 252 -31.35 1.71 3.31
CA GLU A 252 -32.16 0.96 2.31
C GLU A 252 -33.51 1.58 1.92
N GLU A 253 -33.90 2.75 2.43
CA GLU A 253 -35.09 3.45 1.93
C GLU A 253 -34.71 4.66 1.05
N GLU A 254 -34.94 4.49 -0.25
CA GLU A 254 -35.11 5.53 -1.29
C GLU A 254 -34.08 5.51 -2.45
N ALA A 255 -34.00 4.38 -3.16
CA ALA A 255 -33.53 4.37 -4.55
C ALA A 255 -34.54 3.65 -5.46
N ALA A 256 -35.55 4.39 -5.90
CA ALA A 256 -36.46 3.97 -6.96
C ALA A 256 -35.66 3.64 -8.23
N ALA A 257 -35.73 2.38 -8.67
CA ALA A 257 -35.07 1.87 -9.86
C ALA A 257 -35.42 2.69 -11.13
N PRO A 258 -34.43 3.16 -11.92
CA PRO A 258 -34.72 3.61 -13.27
C PRO A 258 -34.91 2.40 -14.18
N LYS A 259 -36.12 2.26 -14.73
CA LYS A 259 -36.43 1.34 -15.82
C LYS A 259 -35.57 1.69 -17.04
N LEU A 260 -34.47 0.97 -17.25
CA LEU A 260 -33.71 1.00 -18.50
C LEU A 260 -34.47 0.20 -19.56
N ALA A 261 -35.26 0.92 -20.35
CA ALA A 261 -35.75 0.44 -21.63
C ALA A 261 -34.57 0.34 -22.60
N LEU A 262 -34.30 -0.87 -23.09
CA LEU A 262 -33.50 -1.09 -24.29
C LEU A 262 -34.34 -0.70 -25.51
N PRO A 263 -33.83 0.18 -26.40
CA PRO A 263 -34.10 -0.02 -27.81
C PRO A 263 -32.81 -0.04 -28.63
N GLN A 264 -32.76 -1.01 -29.54
CA GLN A 264 -32.20 -0.90 -30.88
C GLN A 264 -30.75 -0.39 -31.00
N LEU A 265 -29.80 -1.34 -31.03
CA LEU A 265 -28.49 -1.12 -31.65
C LEU A 265 -28.14 -2.23 -32.66
N PHE A 266 -29.11 -2.62 -33.49
CA PHE A 266 -28.86 -3.25 -34.78
C PHE A 266 -28.88 -2.16 -35.86
N GLY A 267 -27.75 -1.97 -36.54
CA GLY A 267 -27.69 -1.27 -37.83
C GLY A 267 -27.06 0.12 -37.79
N GLY A 268 -25.75 0.16 -38.00
CA GLY A 268 -25.04 1.42 -38.31
C GLY A 268 -23.56 1.17 -38.52
N THR A 269 -23.15 0.95 -39.76
CA THR A 269 -21.77 0.79 -40.23
C THR A 269 -20.98 2.10 -40.14
N GLY A 270 -20.76 2.59 -38.92
CA GLY A 270 -19.80 3.67 -38.64
C GLY A 270 -18.42 3.06 -38.39
N LYS A 271 -17.46 3.34 -39.28
CA LYS A 271 -16.06 2.92 -39.13
C LYS A 271 -15.46 3.54 -37.87
N THR A 272 -15.42 2.78 -36.78
CA THR A 272 -14.66 3.12 -35.59
C THR A 272 -13.18 2.90 -35.91
N GLU A 273 -12.44 3.99 -36.11
CA GLU A 273 -10.98 3.93 -36.10
C GLU A 273 -10.54 3.41 -34.72
N SER A 274 -9.84 2.27 -34.71
CA SER A 274 -9.41 1.63 -33.47
C SER A 274 -8.48 2.55 -32.67
N LEU A 275 -8.57 2.49 -31.34
CA LEU A 275 -7.68 3.25 -30.44
C LEU A 275 -6.18 2.98 -30.72
N ALA A 276 -5.85 1.80 -31.25
CA ALA A 276 -4.49 1.47 -31.70
C ALA A 276 -4.02 2.36 -32.87
N THR A 277 -4.93 2.72 -33.77
CA THR A 277 -4.65 3.59 -34.93
C THR A 277 -4.51 5.06 -34.53
N ARG A 278 -5.06 5.49 -33.38
CA ARG A 278 -4.82 6.83 -32.81
C ARG A 278 -3.47 6.91 -32.08
N ALA A 279 -3.12 5.88 -31.31
CA ALA A 279 -1.82 5.82 -30.62
C ALA A 279 -0.64 5.77 -31.60
N GLU A 280 -0.76 4.99 -32.70
CA GLU A 280 0.28 4.91 -33.73
C GLU A 280 0.48 6.24 -34.47
N ARG A 281 -0.61 6.99 -34.70
CA ARG A 281 -0.54 8.33 -35.31
C ARG A 281 0.12 9.37 -34.39
N GLN A 282 -0.03 9.23 -33.08
CA GLN A 282 0.57 10.14 -32.09
C GLN A 282 2.07 9.90 -31.93
N VAL A 283 2.50 8.63 -31.92
CA VAL A 283 3.94 8.26 -31.92
C VAL A 283 4.61 8.69 -33.23
N GLN A 284 3.94 8.55 -34.37
CA GLN A 284 4.50 8.97 -35.67
C GLN A 284 4.56 10.50 -35.81
N GLN A 285 3.70 11.26 -35.13
CA GLN A 285 3.80 12.72 -35.04
C GLN A 285 4.95 13.17 -34.12
N GLN A 286 5.19 12.48 -33.00
CA GLN A 286 6.34 12.78 -32.13
C GLN A 286 7.68 12.48 -32.82
N GLN A 287 7.79 11.36 -33.54
CA GLN A 287 9.00 11.03 -34.32
C GLN A 287 9.24 12.01 -35.49
N ARG A 288 8.18 12.60 -36.06
CA ARG A 288 8.31 13.68 -37.05
C ARG A 288 8.71 15.02 -36.43
N ALA A 289 8.29 15.32 -35.21
CA ALA A 289 8.71 16.51 -34.49
C ALA A 289 10.19 16.43 -34.07
N GLU A 290 10.66 15.25 -33.64
CA GLU A 290 12.06 15.02 -33.27
C GLU A 290 13.00 14.97 -34.48
N SER A 291 12.54 14.44 -35.61
CA SER A 291 13.34 14.48 -36.86
C SER A 291 13.32 15.85 -37.55
N ALA A 292 12.36 16.72 -37.24
CA ALA A 292 12.32 18.11 -37.71
C ALA A 292 13.21 19.05 -36.88
N SER A 293 13.58 18.71 -35.64
CA SER A 293 14.44 19.54 -34.79
C SER A 293 15.93 19.26 -34.93
N ALA A 294 16.33 18.16 -35.60
CA ALA A 294 17.73 17.76 -35.77
C ALA A 294 18.38 18.28 -37.08
N GLY A 295 17.67 19.05 -37.91
CA GLY A 295 18.14 19.52 -39.21
C GLY A 295 18.06 21.03 -39.37
N GLY A 296 18.93 21.80 -38.70
CA GLY A 296 18.79 23.26 -38.70
C GLY A 296 19.98 24.10 -38.25
N THR A 297 21.24 23.75 -38.55
CA THR A 297 22.34 24.72 -38.38
C THR A 297 23.41 24.60 -39.46
N ARG A 298 23.09 25.11 -40.65
CA ARG A 298 24.10 25.49 -41.65
C ARG A 298 23.65 26.73 -42.40
N GLN A 299 23.87 27.90 -41.80
CA GLN A 299 23.84 29.15 -42.55
C GLN A 299 25.04 30.02 -42.20
N ARG A 300 25.80 30.27 -43.27
CA ARG A 300 26.93 31.20 -43.40
C ARG A 300 26.62 32.55 -42.75
N ARG A 301 27.63 33.15 -42.12
CA ARG A 301 27.83 34.59 -42.18
C ARG A 301 29.31 34.92 -42.27
N ALA A 302 29.70 35.37 -43.45
CA ALA A 302 30.80 36.29 -43.63
C ALA A 302 30.38 37.68 -43.11
N GLY A 303 31.33 38.43 -42.57
CA GLY A 303 31.31 39.89 -42.54
C GLY A 303 31.01 40.55 -41.18
N GLY A 304 32.06 41.15 -40.62
CA GLY A 304 32.03 42.59 -40.27
C GLY A 304 31.79 42.98 -38.81
N GLY A 305 32.76 43.71 -38.26
CA GLY A 305 32.66 44.56 -37.05
C GLY A 305 33.03 43.82 -35.76
N GLY A 306 34.01 44.23 -34.95
CA GLY A 306 34.59 45.55 -34.76
C GLY A 306 34.46 45.89 -33.28
N THR A 307 35.54 45.72 -32.51
CA THR A 307 35.86 46.23 -31.14
C THR A 307 36.96 45.29 -30.63
N GLY A 308 38.21 45.67 -30.36
CA GLY A 308 38.77 46.93 -29.89
C GLY A 308 39.35 46.67 -28.50
N PHE A 309 40.66 46.44 -28.37
CA PHE A 309 41.53 46.59 -27.17
C PHE A 309 42.96 46.18 -27.60
N LEU A 310 43.84 47.10 -28.01
CA LEU A 310 44.81 47.85 -27.18
C LEU A 310 45.82 46.98 -26.43
N PHE A 311 47.04 46.84 -26.98
CA PHE A 311 48.35 46.90 -26.28
C PHE A 311 49.43 46.99 -27.40
N ALA A 312 49.88 48.20 -27.75
CA ALA A 312 51.09 48.86 -27.23
C ALA A 312 52.39 48.12 -27.59
N GLY A 313 53.05 48.53 -28.68
CA GLY A 313 54.43 49.06 -28.64
C GLY A 313 55.44 47.96 -29.00
N LEU A 314 56.56 48.13 -29.69
CA LEU A 314 57.37 49.20 -30.29
C LEU A 314 57.76 48.64 -31.68
N GLY A 315 57.89 49.37 -32.79
CA GLY A 315 58.56 50.65 -32.91
C GLY A 315 60.08 50.49 -33.00
N LYS A 316 60.61 49.86 -34.07
CA LYS A 316 61.93 50.19 -34.61
C LYS A 316 62.11 49.70 -36.06
N SER A 317 61.73 50.55 -37.00
CA SER A 317 62.27 50.57 -38.36
C SER A 317 63.68 51.17 -38.27
N VAL A 318 64.69 50.36 -38.56
CA VAL A 318 66.04 50.82 -38.89
C VAL A 318 66.14 50.68 -40.41
N GLU A 319 65.90 51.80 -41.08
CA GLU A 319 66.44 52.05 -42.42
C GLU A 319 67.89 52.47 -42.19
N GLU A 320 68.82 51.54 -42.40
CA GLU A 320 70.24 51.83 -42.61
C GLU A 320 70.47 51.69 -44.11
N GLU A 321 70.60 52.84 -44.77
CA GLU A 321 71.27 52.96 -46.06
C GLU A 321 72.76 52.70 -45.82
N GLU A 322 73.22 51.47 -46.05
CA GLU A 322 74.65 51.16 -46.15
C GLU A 322 75.07 51.33 -47.62
N GLU A 323 75.97 52.28 -47.84
CA GLU A 323 76.67 52.53 -49.09
C GLU A 323 77.52 51.30 -49.45
N GLU A 324 77.25 50.72 -50.62
CA GLU A 324 78.03 49.64 -51.23
C GLU A 324 79.40 50.18 -51.65
N GLU A 325 80.42 50.04 -50.79
CA GLU A 325 81.82 50.05 -51.22
C GLU A 325 82.14 48.68 -51.86
N GLU A 326 82.24 48.66 -53.20
CA GLU A 326 82.72 47.52 -53.99
C GLU A 326 84.20 47.24 -53.67
N GLU A 327 84.46 46.55 -52.55
CA GLU A 327 85.76 45.93 -52.29
C GLU A 327 85.96 44.77 -53.27
N GLU A 328 86.98 44.84 -54.11
CA GLU A 328 87.35 43.78 -55.06
C GLU A 328 87.58 42.45 -54.32
N GLU A 329 86.61 41.54 -54.42
CA GLU A 329 86.68 40.19 -53.82
C GLU A 329 87.97 39.48 -54.24
N THR A 330 88.75 39.06 -53.26
CA THR A 330 89.94 38.24 -53.51
C THR A 330 89.53 36.88 -54.11
N PRO A 331 90.36 36.25 -54.98
CA PRO A 331 90.04 34.94 -55.57
C PRO A 331 89.76 33.81 -54.56
N ALA A 332 90.15 33.99 -53.30
CA ALA A 332 89.84 33.07 -52.20
C ALA A 332 88.39 33.23 -51.68
N GLN A 333 87.86 34.45 -51.64
CA GLN A 333 86.48 34.74 -51.24
C GLN A 333 85.47 34.24 -52.29
N GLN A 334 85.78 34.39 -53.58
CA GLN A 334 84.96 33.84 -54.66
C GLN A 334 84.81 32.31 -54.55
N ARG A 335 85.91 31.58 -54.30
CA ARG A 335 85.86 30.12 -54.09
C ARG A 335 85.11 29.73 -52.82
N ALA A 336 85.16 30.56 -51.78
CA ALA A 336 84.39 30.33 -50.55
C ALA A 336 82.88 30.53 -50.79
N ARG A 337 82.52 31.58 -51.54
CA ARG A 337 81.14 31.87 -51.95
C ARG A 337 80.58 30.78 -52.87
N GLU A 338 81.33 30.33 -53.88
CA GLU A 338 80.92 29.21 -54.74
C GLU A 338 80.72 27.91 -53.94
N ARG A 339 81.58 27.62 -52.96
CA ARG A 339 81.40 26.46 -52.06
C ARG A 339 80.19 26.62 -51.15
N ALA A 340 79.93 27.82 -50.65
CA ALA A 340 78.76 28.12 -49.83
C ALA A 340 77.46 28.03 -50.64
N GLU A 341 77.45 28.55 -51.87
CA GLU A 341 76.31 28.46 -52.80
C GLU A 341 76.06 27.01 -53.23
N ALA A 342 77.11 26.24 -53.53
CA ALA A 342 76.98 24.81 -53.83
C ALA A 342 76.49 24.00 -52.61
N ALA A 343 76.93 24.32 -51.40
CA ALA A 343 76.43 23.71 -50.18
C ALA A 343 74.96 24.08 -49.92
N ALA A 344 74.58 25.34 -50.13
CA ALA A 344 73.21 25.83 -50.00
C ALA A 344 72.29 25.18 -51.04
N ALA A 345 72.74 25.00 -52.28
CA ALA A 345 72.00 24.29 -53.33
C ALA A 345 71.75 22.82 -52.93
N ARG A 346 72.76 22.13 -52.41
CA ARG A 346 72.61 20.75 -51.89
C ARG A 346 71.66 20.68 -50.70
N GLN A 347 71.69 21.66 -49.79
CA GLN A 347 70.76 21.73 -48.67
C GLN A 347 69.32 21.98 -49.13
N ARG A 348 69.10 22.83 -50.13
CA ARG A 348 67.77 23.06 -50.73
C ARG A 348 67.24 21.79 -51.39
N GLU A 349 68.06 21.09 -52.17
CA GLU A 349 67.68 19.82 -52.80
C GLU A 349 67.35 18.74 -51.75
N GLN A 350 68.14 18.65 -50.67
CA GLN A 350 67.86 17.74 -49.56
C GLN A 350 66.58 18.13 -48.80
N ALA A 351 66.34 19.43 -48.60
CA ALA A 351 65.12 19.93 -47.96
C ALA A 351 63.88 19.67 -48.81
N GLU A 352 63.96 19.85 -50.14
CA GLU A 352 62.88 19.52 -51.07
C GLU A 352 62.58 18.01 -51.09
N LYS A 353 63.63 17.17 -51.14
CA LYS A 353 63.48 15.71 -51.02
C LYS A 353 62.85 15.30 -49.68
N ALA A 354 63.24 15.96 -48.58
CA ALA A 354 62.65 15.71 -47.26
C ALA A 354 61.19 16.15 -47.18
N ARG A 355 60.83 17.30 -47.78
CA ARG A 355 59.44 17.79 -47.87
C ARG A 355 58.58 16.85 -48.70
N ALA A 356 59.04 16.45 -49.89
CA ALA A 356 58.33 15.50 -50.73
C ALA A 356 58.12 14.14 -50.03
N ALA A 357 59.15 13.66 -49.30
CA ALA A 357 59.02 12.43 -48.51
C ALA A 357 58.05 12.59 -47.32
N ALA A 358 57.98 13.77 -46.70
CA ALA A 358 57.04 14.06 -45.63
C ALA A 358 55.59 14.12 -46.14
N GLU A 359 55.35 14.81 -47.27
CA GLU A 359 54.05 14.88 -47.94
C GLU A 359 53.56 13.49 -48.38
N ALA A 360 54.44 12.67 -48.95
CA ALA A 360 54.11 11.29 -49.33
C ALA A 360 53.72 10.44 -48.11
N ARG A 361 54.42 10.60 -46.97
CA ARG A 361 54.08 9.93 -45.71
C ARG A 361 52.75 10.41 -45.15
N GLU A 362 52.44 11.70 -45.27
CA GLU A 362 51.17 12.25 -44.81
C GLU A 362 50.01 11.75 -45.68
N ALA A 363 50.16 11.75 -47.01
CA ALA A 363 49.17 11.19 -47.92
C ALA A 363 48.89 9.71 -47.63
N ALA A 364 49.94 8.90 -47.41
CA ALA A 364 49.80 7.49 -47.04
C ALA A 364 49.10 7.30 -45.68
N LYS A 365 49.36 8.17 -44.70
CA LYS A 365 48.66 8.15 -43.40
C LYS A 365 47.17 8.49 -43.57
N GLN A 366 46.84 9.52 -44.35
CA GLN A 366 45.46 9.92 -44.61
C GLN A 366 44.68 8.83 -45.36
N GLU A 367 45.31 8.14 -46.31
CA GLU A 367 44.69 7.02 -47.02
C GLU A 367 44.47 5.82 -46.09
N ALA A 368 45.45 5.47 -45.26
CA ALA A 368 45.32 4.42 -44.26
C ALA A 368 44.21 4.73 -43.22
N GLU A 369 44.08 6.00 -42.80
CA GLU A 369 43.03 6.43 -41.89
C GLU A 369 41.65 6.36 -42.55
N LYS A 370 41.51 6.79 -43.81
CA LYS A 370 40.27 6.64 -44.60
C LYS A 370 39.88 5.17 -44.75
N ALA A 371 40.84 4.29 -45.02
CA ALA A 371 40.59 2.85 -45.13
C ALA A 371 40.13 2.24 -43.79
N ARG A 372 40.78 2.62 -42.68
CA ARG A 372 40.37 2.18 -41.32
C ARG A 372 38.98 2.71 -40.96
N ALA A 373 38.67 3.96 -41.27
CA ALA A 373 37.35 4.55 -41.04
C ALA A 373 36.27 3.85 -41.89
N GLY A 374 36.58 3.49 -43.15
CA GLY A 374 35.71 2.70 -44.01
C GLY A 374 35.40 1.32 -43.43
N ALA A 375 36.44 0.59 -43.02
CA ALA A 375 36.31 -0.73 -42.41
C ALA A 375 35.53 -0.70 -41.09
N SER A 376 35.76 0.31 -40.23
CA SER A 376 35.00 0.50 -38.98
C SER A 376 33.52 0.73 -39.25
N ARG A 377 33.18 1.59 -40.22
CA ARG A 377 31.79 1.87 -40.60
C ARG A 377 31.09 0.64 -41.19
N GLU A 378 31.80 -0.17 -41.97
CA GLU A 378 31.24 -1.41 -42.51
C GLU A 378 30.99 -2.44 -41.39
N ALA A 379 31.93 -2.58 -40.44
CA ALA A 379 31.77 -3.45 -39.29
C ALA A 379 30.60 -3.03 -38.39
N GLU A 380 30.44 -1.72 -38.14
CA GLU A 380 29.31 -1.17 -37.40
C GLU A 380 27.97 -1.42 -38.10
N ARG A 381 27.92 -1.29 -39.44
CA ARG A 381 26.71 -1.60 -40.22
C ARG A 381 26.33 -3.07 -40.11
N LYS A 382 27.30 -3.99 -40.25
CA LYS A 382 27.06 -5.44 -40.10
C LYS A 382 26.59 -5.79 -38.69
N LYS A 383 27.18 -5.17 -37.67
CA LYS A 383 26.74 -5.36 -36.27
C LYS A 383 25.32 -4.84 -36.06
N ALA A 384 25.00 -3.64 -36.55
CA ALA A 384 23.66 -3.06 -36.43
C ALA A 384 22.60 -3.88 -37.19
N GLU A 385 22.95 -4.47 -38.34
CA GLU A 385 22.07 -5.37 -39.09
C GLU A 385 21.81 -6.68 -38.32
N ALA A 386 22.86 -7.31 -37.77
CA ALA A 386 22.74 -8.50 -36.94
C ALA A 386 21.90 -8.26 -35.67
N GLU A 387 22.08 -7.11 -35.01
CA GLU A 387 21.26 -6.71 -33.85
C GLU A 387 19.78 -6.50 -34.24
N ARG A 388 19.51 -5.91 -35.40
CA ARG A 388 18.14 -5.75 -35.92
C ARG A 388 17.49 -7.10 -36.26
N GLU A 389 18.25 -8.03 -36.83
CA GLU A 389 17.74 -9.38 -37.12
C GLU A 389 17.46 -10.14 -35.82
N ALA A 390 18.35 -10.08 -34.84
CA ALA A 390 18.15 -10.67 -33.51
C ALA A 390 16.93 -10.08 -32.79
N ALA A 391 16.75 -8.76 -32.86
CA ALA A 391 15.58 -8.08 -32.30
C ALA A 391 14.27 -8.51 -32.99
N ARG A 392 14.28 -8.69 -34.32
CA ARG A 392 13.12 -9.21 -35.07
C ARG A 392 12.77 -10.64 -34.67
N LYS A 393 13.76 -11.53 -34.58
CA LYS A 393 13.55 -12.92 -34.14
C LYS A 393 13.01 -12.99 -32.71
N LYS A 394 13.53 -12.17 -31.81
CA LYS A 394 13.01 -12.07 -30.43
C LYS A 394 11.56 -11.56 -30.41
N ALA A 395 11.25 -10.50 -31.16
CA ALA A 395 9.89 -9.96 -31.22
C ALA A 395 8.88 -10.95 -31.82
N GLU A 396 9.30 -11.78 -32.79
CA GLU A 396 8.46 -12.85 -33.34
C GLU A 396 8.22 -13.97 -32.34
N ALA A 397 9.26 -14.42 -31.63
CA ALA A 397 9.16 -15.41 -30.57
C ALA A 397 8.25 -14.92 -29.41
N ASP A 398 8.38 -13.66 -29.01
CA ASP A 398 7.54 -13.05 -27.97
C ASP A 398 6.06 -12.98 -28.42
N ARG A 399 5.79 -12.69 -29.70
CA ARG A 399 4.42 -12.71 -30.27
C ARG A 399 3.83 -14.11 -30.29
N GLU A 400 4.63 -15.13 -30.62
CA GLU A 400 4.18 -16.52 -30.60
C GLU A 400 3.90 -16.99 -29.17
N ALA A 401 4.77 -16.66 -28.22
CA ALA A 401 4.57 -16.94 -26.80
C ALA A 401 3.31 -16.24 -26.26
N ALA A 402 3.05 -14.99 -26.67
CA ALA A 402 1.84 -14.28 -26.31
C ALA A 402 0.57 -14.96 -26.85
N ARG A 403 0.59 -15.43 -28.10
CA ARG A 403 -0.54 -16.18 -28.70
C ARG A 403 -0.82 -17.47 -27.93
N LYS A 404 0.22 -18.26 -27.65
CA LYS A 404 0.11 -19.49 -26.86
C LYS A 404 -0.46 -19.24 -25.46
N ARG A 405 -0.05 -18.15 -24.80
CA ARG A 405 -0.62 -17.74 -23.51
C ARG A 405 -2.10 -17.34 -23.63
N THR A 406 -2.47 -16.59 -24.65
CA THR A 406 -3.88 -16.21 -24.86
C THR A 406 -4.77 -17.40 -25.19
N GLU A 407 -4.25 -18.39 -25.92
CA GLU A 407 -4.95 -19.65 -26.21
C GLU A 407 -5.12 -20.49 -24.95
N ALA A 408 -4.07 -20.64 -24.13
CA ALA A 408 -4.14 -21.34 -22.85
C ALA A 408 -5.14 -20.69 -21.88
N ILE A 409 -5.16 -19.36 -21.77
CA ILE A 409 -6.14 -18.64 -20.94
C ILE A 409 -7.56 -18.88 -21.46
N ARG A 410 -7.76 -18.87 -22.78
CA ARG A 410 -9.08 -19.12 -23.38
C ARG A 410 -9.56 -20.54 -23.12
N GLU A 411 -8.66 -21.53 -23.16
CA GLU A 411 -8.95 -22.92 -22.82
C GLU A 411 -9.34 -23.06 -21.34
N GLN A 412 -8.56 -22.48 -20.42
CA GLN A 412 -8.88 -22.46 -18.98
C GLN A 412 -10.23 -21.79 -18.68
N LEU A 413 -10.55 -20.68 -19.36
CA LEU A 413 -11.85 -20.02 -19.20
C LEU A 413 -13.01 -20.86 -19.76
N ALA A 414 -12.76 -21.66 -20.80
CA ALA A 414 -13.76 -22.59 -21.31
C ALA A 414 -14.01 -23.74 -20.32
N GLU A 415 -12.95 -24.32 -19.76
CA GLU A 415 -13.02 -25.37 -18.73
C GLU A 415 -13.77 -24.89 -17.48
N LEU A 416 -13.39 -23.74 -16.91
CA LEU A 416 -14.10 -23.13 -15.78
C LEU A 416 -15.56 -22.79 -16.13
N GLY A 417 -15.83 -22.42 -17.38
CA GLY A 417 -17.18 -22.14 -17.86
C GLY A 417 -18.07 -23.38 -17.89
N ASP A 418 -17.51 -24.56 -18.17
CA ASP A 418 -18.24 -25.83 -18.16
C ASP A 418 -18.39 -26.39 -16.73
N GLU A 419 -17.36 -26.26 -15.89
CA GLU A 419 -17.45 -26.57 -14.45
C GLU A 419 -18.54 -25.74 -13.75
N LEU A 420 -18.64 -24.44 -14.08
CA LEU A 420 -19.68 -23.57 -13.53
C LEU A 420 -21.09 -24.04 -13.93
N LYS A 421 -21.28 -24.50 -15.18
CA LYS A 421 -22.58 -25.02 -15.64
C LYS A 421 -22.94 -26.32 -14.93
N GLU A 422 -21.98 -27.21 -14.74
CA GLU A 422 -22.16 -28.45 -14.00
C GLU A 422 -22.52 -28.17 -12.53
N ALA A 423 -21.79 -27.28 -11.87
CA ALA A 423 -22.09 -26.85 -10.50
C ALA A 423 -23.47 -26.19 -10.39
N GLN A 424 -23.89 -25.37 -11.36
CA GLN A 424 -25.24 -24.79 -11.40
C GLN A 424 -26.33 -25.85 -11.61
N ALA A 425 -26.07 -26.88 -12.41
CA ALA A 425 -27.01 -27.99 -12.57
C ALA A 425 -27.16 -28.79 -11.27
N ALA A 426 -26.04 -29.14 -10.62
CA ALA A 426 -26.04 -29.83 -9.33
C ALA A 426 -26.73 -29.00 -8.22
N ALA A 427 -26.51 -27.68 -8.18
CA ALA A 427 -27.19 -26.81 -7.23
C ALA A 427 -28.71 -26.76 -7.44
N ARG A 428 -29.18 -26.79 -8.69
CA ARG A 428 -30.62 -26.85 -9.01
C ARG A 428 -31.24 -28.19 -8.60
N GLU A 429 -30.52 -29.29 -8.78
CA GLU A 429 -30.93 -30.61 -8.32
C GLU A 429 -31.03 -30.66 -6.79
N ALA A 430 -29.99 -30.22 -6.09
CA ALA A 430 -29.99 -30.14 -4.62
C ALA A 430 -31.11 -29.24 -4.07
N ALA A 431 -31.39 -28.10 -4.74
CA ALA A 431 -32.49 -27.22 -4.35
C ALA A 431 -33.86 -27.89 -4.53
N LYS A 432 -34.02 -28.73 -5.56
CA LYS A 432 -35.23 -29.51 -5.78
C LYS A 432 -35.41 -30.58 -4.70
N ASP A 433 -34.34 -31.31 -4.38
CA ASP A 433 -34.36 -32.31 -3.30
C ASP A 433 -34.69 -31.67 -1.93
N LEU A 434 -34.15 -30.48 -1.67
CA LEU A 434 -34.48 -29.72 -0.47
C LEU A 434 -35.95 -29.27 -0.44
N ALA A 435 -36.52 -28.90 -1.60
CA ALA A 435 -37.93 -28.55 -1.70
C ALA A 435 -38.84 -29.77 -1.48
N ASP A 436 -38.48 -30.92 -2.02
CA ASP A 436 -39.22 -32.18 -1.86
C ASP A 436 -39.16 -32.67 -0.41
N THR A 437 -37.99 -32.67 0.23
CA THR A 437 -37.85 -32.99 1.67
C THR A 437 -38.65 -32.03 2.54
N ARG A 438 -38.61 -30.71 2.28
CA ARG A 438 -39.43 -29.74 3.01
C ARG A 438 -40.93 -30.04 2.87
N ARG A 439 -41.37 -30.48 1.69
CA ARG A 439 -42.77 -30.88 1.44
C ARG A 439 -43.14 -32.16 2.19
N GLU A 440 -42.24 -33.14 2.24
CA GLU A 440 -42.42 -34.40 3.00
C GLU A 440 -42.52 -34.16 4.51
N PHE A 441 -41.70 -33.25 5.06
CA PHE A 441 -41.68 -32.95 6.49
C PHE A 441 -42.66 -31.85 6.93
N ALA A 442 -43.31 -31.14 6.00
CA ALA A 442 -44.34 -30.14 6.30
C ALA A 442 -45.45 -30.62 7.29
N PRO A 443 -46.03 -31.83 7.17
CA PRO A 443 -47.03 -32.30 8.13
C PRO A 443 -46.43 -32.53 9.52
N VAL A 444 -45.20 -33.03 9.62
CA VAL A 444 -44.51 -33.26 10.91
C VAL A 444 -44.25 -31.92 11.60
N LEU A 445 -43.74 -30.92 10.86
CA LEU A 445 -43.52 -29.57 11.38
C LEU A 445 -44.82 -28.93 11.89
N ARG A 446 -45.96 -29.15 11.20
CA ARG A 446 -47.27 -28.69 11.69
C ARG A 446 -47.70 -29.40 12.97
N GLN A 447 -47.42 -30.71 13.11
CA GLN A 447 -47.72 -31.45 14.34
C GLN A 447 -46.87 -30.97 15.51
N VAL A 448 -45.59 -30.68 15.29
CA VAL A 448 -44.70 -30.12 16.32
C VAL A 448 -45.21 -28.75 16.77
N ALA A 449 -45.52 -27.85 15.83
CA ALA A 449 -46.06 -26.54 16.16
C ALA A 449 -47.40 -26.62 16.93
N ALA A 450 -48.28 -27.56 16.56
CA ALA A 450 -49.52 -27.79 17.29
C ALA A 450 -49.29 -28.35 18.70
N ALA A 451 -48.31 -29.24 18.88
CA ALA A 451 -47.95 -29.77 20.18
C ALA A 451 -47.34 -28.69 21.09
N GLU A 452 -46.50 -27.81 20.55
CA GLU A 452 -45.94 -26.66 21.28
C GLU A 452 -47.04 -25.70 21.75
N ALA A 453 -48.02 -25.39 20.88
CA ALA A 453 -49.17 -24.58 21.25
C ALA A 453 -50.00 -25.23 22.38
N ALA A 454 -50.23 -26.54 22.32
CA ALA A 454 -50.94 -27.28 23.36
C ALA A 454 -50.17 -27.31 24.70
N ILE A 455 -48.83 -27.40 24.66
CA ILE A 455 -47.99 -27.32 25.86
C ILE A 455 -48.07 -25.91 26.47
N ALA A 456 -48.05 -24.87 25.65
CA ALA A 456 -48.17 -23.49 26.11
C ALA A 456 -49.53 -23.24 26.78
N GLU A 457 -50.63 -23.70 26.18
CA GLU A 457 -51.98 -23.61 26.75
C GLU A 457 -52.06 -24.35 28.10
N ALA A 458 -51.53 -25.58 28.19
CA ALA A 458 -51.47 -26.32 29.45
C ALA A 458 -50.59 -25.62 30.52
N ALA A 459 -49.52 -24.93 30.11
CA ALA A 459 -48.70 -24.14 31.01
C ALA A 459 -49.47 -22.93 31.58
N GLU A 460 -50.30 -22.27 30.77
CA GLU A 460 -51.16 -21.18 31.23
C GLU A 460 -52.27 -21.68 32.17
N GLU A 461 -52.92 -22.81 31.85
CA GLU A 461 -53.92 -23.43 32.71
C GLU A 461 -53.34 -23.84 34.07
N THR A 462 -52.13 -24.42 34.08
CA THR A 462 -51.46 -24.79 35.33
C THR A 462 -51.04 -23.57 36.14
N ALA A 463 -50.58 -22.49 35.49
CA ALA A 463 -50.30 -21.23 36.17
C ALA A 463 -51.57 -20.63 36.79
N ALA A 464 -52.70 -20.64 36.08
CA ALA A 464 -53.99 -20.19 36.59
C ALA A 464 -54.48 -21.05 37.77
N ALA A 465 -54.34 -22.37 37.70
CA ALA A 465 -54.69 -23.28 38.79
C ALA A 465 -53.82 -23.05 40.04
N VAL A 466 -52.52 -22.81 39.87
CA VAL A 466 -51.60 -22.47 40.97
C VAL A 466 -51.99 -21.12 41.61
N ALA A 467 -52.35 -20.12 40.81
CA ALA A 467 -52.84 -18.84 41.32
C ALA A 467 -54.12 -19.01 42.15
N ALA A 468 -55.11 -19.76 41.64
CA ALA A 468 -56.36 -20.05 42.34
C ALA A 468 -56.15 -20.82 43.66
N LEU A 469 -55.21 -21.78 43.69
CA LEU A 469 -54.82 -22.47 44.93
C LEU A 469 -54.15 -21.52 45.93
N GLY A 470 -53.36 -20.56 45.44
CA GLY A 470 -52.78 -19.48 46.26
C GLY A 470 -53.86 -18.63 46.92
N GLU A 471 -54.85 -18.16 46.16
CA GLU A 471 -55.98 -17.38 46.69
C GLU A 471 -56.81 -18.17 47.71
N ALA A 472 -57.09 -19.45 47.43
CA ALA A 472 -57.81 -20.33 48.36
C ALA A 472 -57.02 -20.55 49.67
N ALA A 473 -55.69 -20.67 49.61
CA ALA A 473 -54.84 -20.79 50.78
C ALA A 473 -54.86 -19.52 51.65
N GLU A 474 -54.80 -18.34 51.03
CA GLU A 474 -54.94 -17.07 51.74
C GLU A 474 -56.35 -16.91 52.35
N GLY A 475 -57.40 -17.29 51.62
CA GLY A 475 -58.77 -17.33 52.15
C GLY A 475 -58.91 -18.24 53.37
N ARG A 476 -58.27 -19.41 53.35
CA ARG A 476 -58.24 -20.33 54.50
C ARG A 476 -57.52 -19.73 55.71
N LYS A 477 -56.38 -19.05 55.50
CA LYS A 477 -55.65 -18.35 56.58
C LYS A 477 -56.53 -17.26 57.20
N ALA A 478 -57.24 -16.49 56.37
CA ALA A 478 -58.16 -15.45 56.84
C ALA A 478 -59.31 -16.04 57.68
N ALA A 479 -59.94 -17.12 57.21
CA ALA A 479 -61.00 -17.81 57.94
C ALA A 479 -60.52 -18.39 59.28
N GLU A 480 -59.31 -18.95 59.34
CA GLU A 480 -58.70 -19.43 60.57
C GLU A 480 -58.45 -18.29 61.57
N GLY A 481 -58.05 -17.11 61.06
CA GLY A 481 -57.94 -15.88 61.86
C GLY A 481 -59.27 -15.46 62.49
N VAL A 482 -60.36 -15.45 61.72
CA VAL A 482 -61.71 -15.13 62.21
C VAL A 482 -62.17 -16.15 63.26
N LEU A 483 -61.91 -17.45 63.03
CA LEU A 483 -62.25 -18.50 64.00
C LEU A 483 -61.51 -18.31 65.33
N LYS A 484 -60.21 -17.98 65.30
CA LYS A 484 -59.42 -17.68 66.50
C LYS A 484 -59.97 -16.45 67.24
N ALA A 485 -60.34 -15.40 66.52
CA ALA A 485 -60.96 -14.21 67.11
C ALA A 485 -62.33 -14.52 67.75
N ALA A 486 -63.18 -15.30 67.07
CA ALA A 486 -64.47 -15.73 67.61
C ALA A 486 -64.32 -16.60 68.86
N GLN A 487 -63.34 -17.51 68.89
CA GLN A 487 -63.01 -18.32 70.07
C GLN A 487 -62.51 -17.46 71.24
N ALA A 488 -61.73 -16.41 70.97
CA ALA A 488 -61.28 -15.47 71.99
C ALA A 488 -62.47 -14.68 72.58
N ALA A 489 -63.33 -14.12 71.72
CA ALA A 489 -64.53 -13.40 72.14
C ALA A 489 -65.48 -14.30 72.96
N ALA A 490 -65.67 -15.56 72.55
CA ALA A 490 -66.48 -16.53 73.30
C ALA A 490 -65.89 -16.82 74.70
N LYS A 491 -64.56 -16.92 74.82
CA LYS A 491 -63.88 -17.07 76.12
C LYS A 491 -64.08 -15.85 77.00
N GLU A 492 -63.95 -14.65 76.45
CA GLU A 492 -64.17 -13.39 77.18
C GLU A 492 -65.63 -13.25 77.66
N ALA A 493 -66.60 -13.51 76.78
CA ALA A 493 -68.02 -13.51 77.12
C ALA A 493 -68.34 -14.54 78.21
N GLY A 494 -67.77 -15.75 78.12
CA GLY A 494 -67.89 -16.78 79.15
C GLY A 494 -67.28 -16.34 80.50
N ALA A 495 -66.14 -15.65 80.49
CA ALA A 495 -65.55 -15.08 81.69
C ALA A 495 -66.42 -13.97 82.29
N ALA A 496 -67.03 -13.12 81.45
CA ALA A 496 -67.96 -12.07 81.89
C ALA A 496 -69.24 -12.65 82.50
N LEU A 497 -69.85 -13.66 81.89
CA LEU A 497 -71.02 -14.37 82.42
C LEU A 497 -70.74 -14.99 83.80
N ARG A 498 -69.57 -15.63 83.97
CA ARG A 498 -69.16 -16.17 85.28
C ARG A 498 -69.02 -15.07 86.34
N LYS A 499 -68.53 -13.88 85.96
CA LYS A 499 -68.47 -12.73 86.89
C LYS A 499 -69.85 -12.21 87.28
N VAL A 500 -70.81 -12.21 86.35
CA VAL A 500 -72.20 -11.80 86.63
C VAL A 500 -72.89 -12.83 87.53
N ALA A 501 -72.72 -14.13 87.27
CA ALA A 501 -73.32 -15.20 88.09
C ALA A 501 -72.74 -15.30 89.51
N ALA A 502 -71.56 -14.71 89.76
CA ALA A 502 -70.94 -14.65 91.09
C ALA A 502 -71.37 -13.44 91.92
N ARG A 503 -72.15 -12.52 91.34
CA ARG A 503 -72.84 -11.43 92.04
C ARG A 503 -74.27 -11.84 92.32
#